data_AF-A0A956NL94-F1
#
_entry.id   AF-A0A956NL94-F1
#
_cell.length_a   1.000
_cell.length_b   1.000
_cell.length_c   1.000
_cell.angle_alpha   90.00
_cell.angle_beta   90.00
_cell.angle_gamma   90.00
#
_symmetry.space_group_name_H-M   'P 1'
#
loop_
_entity.id
_entity.type
_entity.pdbx_description
1 polymer ?
#
loop_
_entity_poly.entity_id
_entity_poly.type
_entity_poly.pdbx_seq_one_letter_code
_entity_poly.pdbx_strand_id
1 'polypeptide(L)'
;MRCRCRTRTQWTLKEESPKFAPDRTCDVRHLRLDVTPDLPKRTIVATATLSLSASYGPFDHIRLDAVDLDIRSVRDSRGTDLD
;
A
#
# COMPACT_ATOMS: atom_id res chain seq x y z
N MET A 1 -21.79 7.21 17.71
CA MET A 1 -20.88 6.13 17.29
C MET A 1 -19.50 6.74 17.05
N ARG A 2 -18.43 6.27 17.72
CA ARG A 2 -17.09 6.88 17.68
C ARG A 2 -16.17 6.04 16.79
N CYS A 3 -15.79 6.56 15.63
CA CYS A 3 -14.70 5.98 14.83
C CYS A 3 -13.38 6.62 15.27
N ARG A 4 -12.40 5.78 15.62
CA ARG A 4 -11.18 6.15 16.34
C ARG A 4 -9.99 6.01 15.39
N CYS A 5 -9.72 7.04 14.59
CA CYS A 5 -8.49 7.12 13.78
C CYS A 5 -7.43 7.94 14.56
N ARG A 6 -6.58 7.23 15.33
CA ARG A 6 -5.25 7.68 15.76
C ARG A 6 -4.33 7.53 14.53
N THR A 7 -3.51 8.47 14.06
CA THR A 7 -2.79 9.56 14.72
C THR A 7 -2.55 10.64 13.65
N ARG A 8 -2.94 11.88 13.94
CA ARG A 8 -2.84 13.02 13.02
C ARG A 8 -1.50 13.73 13.28
N THR A 9 -0.45 13.41 12.51
CA THR A 9 0.66 14.37 12.35
C THR A 9 0.15 15.50 11.47
N GLN A 10 -0.38 16.50 12.16
CA GLN A 10 -0.83 17.77 11.62
C GLN A 10 0.39 18.53 11.09
N TRP A 11 0.55 18.58 9.77
CA TRP A 11 1.55 19.44 9.10
C TRP A 11 0.96 20.82 8.71
N THR A 12 -0.21 21.18 9.24
CA THR A 12 -0.86 22.49 9.06
C THR A 12 -1.03 23.23 10.39
N LEU A 13 -0.99 24.57 10.37
CA LEU A 13 -1.47 25.36 11.49
C LEU A 13 -2.93 24.98 11.79
N LYS A 14 -3.28 24.99 13.08
CA LYS A 14 -4.41 24.32 13.76
C LYS A 14 -5.80 24.44 13.11
N GLU A 15 -5.98 25.33 12.15
CA GLU A 15 -7.28 25.73 11.59
C GLU A 15 -7.33 25.71 10.05
N GLU A 16 -6.25 25.30 9.36
CA GLU A 16 -6.25 25.18 7.89
C GLU A 16 -6.45 23.73 7.44
N SER A 17 -7.37 23.54 6.48
CA SER A 17 -7.42 22.32 5.69
C SER A 17 -6.13 22.18 4.89
N PRO A 18 -5.54 20.97 4.79
CA PRO A 18 -4.33 20.75 3.99
C PRO A 18 -4.58 21.23 2.56
N LYS A 19 -3.81 22.24 2.14
CA LYS A 19 -3.87 22.84 0.79
C LYS A 19 -3.24 21.96 -0.28
N PHE A 20 -2.39 21.01 0.13
CA PHE A 20 -1.67 20.11 -0.76
C PHE A 20 -1.81 18.66 -0.30
N ALA A 21 -1.68 17.73 -1.24
CA ALA A 21 -1.63 16.31 -0.91
C ALA A 21 -0.40 16.02 -0.02
N PRO A 22 -0.52 15.08 0.94
CA PRO A 22 0.63 14.61 1.71
C PRO A 22 1.74 14.13 0.80
N ASP A 23 2.98 14.23 1.29
CA ASP A 23 4.13 13.72 0.55
C ASP A 23 3.96 12.22 0.27
N ARG A 24 4.27 11.83 -0.97
CA ARG A 24 4.19 10.43 -1.42
C ARG A 24 5.60 9.89 -1.50
N THR A 25 5.87 8.83 -0.74
CA THR A 25 7.19 8.17 -0.73
C THR A 25 7.54 7.58 -2.10
N CYS A 26 6.54 7.03 -2.81
CA CYS A 26 6.71 6.47 -4.14
C CYS A 26 5.44 6.59 -4.98
N ASP A 27 5.60 6.61 -6.29
CA ASP A 27 4.53 6.52 -7.27
C ASP A 27 4.42 5.08 -7.81
N VAL A 28 3.20 4.58 -7.93
CA VAL A 28 2.91 3.29 -8.59
C VAL A 28 2.83 3.53 -10.10
N ARG A 29 3.79 2.98 -10.84
CA ARG A 29 3.85 3.07 -12.32
C ARG A 29 2.98 2.02 -12.99
N HIS A 30 2.91 0.83 -12.41
CA HIS A 30 2.14 -0.27 -12.94
C HIS A 30 1.66 -1.18 -11.82
N LEU A 31 0.44 -1.69 -11.97
CA LEU A 31 -0.14 -2.70 -11.10
C LEU A 31 -0.63 -3.85 -11.98
N ARG A 32 -0.03 -5.02 -11.80
CA ARG A 32 -0.50 -6.27 -12.38
C ARG A 32 -1.16 -7.11 -11.29
N LEU A 33 -2.36 -7.59 -11.57
CA LEU A 33 -3.10 -8.49 -10.69
C LEU A 33 -3.35 -9.81 -11.42
N ASP A 34 -2.65 -10.86 -10.99
CA ASP A 34 -2.89 -12.22 -11.45
C ASP A 34 -3.83 -12.90 -10.46
N VAL A 35 -5.10 -13.01 -10.85
CA VAL A 35 -6.19 -13.40 -9.94
C VAL A 35 -6.79 -14.73 -10.36
N THR A 36 -6.90 -15.65 -9.40
CA THR A 36 -7.60 -16.93 -9.54
C THR A 36 -8.74 -17.01 -8.51
N PRO A 37 -10.00 -16.84 -8.92
CA PRO A 37 -11.14 -16.91 -8.01
C PRO A 37 -11.47 -18.36 -7.62
N ASP A 38 -11.63 -18.63 -6.33
CA ASP A 38 -12.20 -19.87 -5.77
C ASP A 38 -13.64 -19.59 -5.33
N LEU A 39 -14.58 -19.77 -6.29
CA LEU A 39 -16.01 -19.50 -6.08
C LEU A 39 -16.64 -20.38 -4.98
N PRO A 40 -16.34 -21.70 -4.88
CA PRO A 40 -16.84 -22.53 -3.79
C PRO A 40 -16.47 -22.00 -2.41
N LYS A 41 -15.22 -21.55 -2.22
CA LYS A 41 -14.75 -21.00 -0.95
C LYS A 41 -15.00 -19.50 -0.81
N ARG A 42 -15.60 -18.85 -1.81
CA ARG A 42 -15.80 -17.39 -1.87
C ARG A 42 -14.52 -16.62 -1.58
N THR A 43 -13.39 -17.15 -2.06
CA THR A 43 -12.05 -16.60 -1.79
C THR A 43 -11.38 -16.25 -3.10
N ILE A 44 -10.49 -15.26 -3.06
CA ILE A 44 -9.67 -14.88 -4.20
C ILE A 44 -8.21 -15.16 -3.86
N VAL A 45 -7.56 -15.98 -4.68
CA VAL A 45 -6.11 -16.18 -4.62
C VAL A 45 -5.50 -15.29 -5.69
N ALA A 46 -4.65 -14.36 -5.29
CA ALA A 46 -4.04 -13.43 -6.24
C ALA A 46 -2.57 -13.16 -5.93
N THR A 47 -1.84 -12.78 -6.98
CA THR A 47 -0.52 -12.14 -6.87
C THR A 47 -0.61 -10.72 -7.41
N ALA A 48 -0.22 -9.75 -6.59
CA ALA A 48 -0.14 -8.34 -6.98
C ALA A 48 1.32 -7.96 -7.22
N THR A 49 1.65 -7.55 -8.45
CA THR A 49 2.97 -7.05 -8.81
C THR A 49 2.89 -5.54 -9.01
N LEU A 50 3.56 -4.79 -8.15
CA LEU A 50 3.63 -3.32 -8.23
C LEU A 50 4.99 -2.90 -8.77
N SER A 51 4.99 -2.07 -9.80
CA SER A 51 6.18 -1.35 -10.25
C SER A 51 6.18 0.05 -9.63
N LEU A 52 7.16 0.32 -8.78
CA LEU A 52 7.24 1.55 -8.00
C LEU A 52 8.38 2.43 -8.54
N SER A 53 8.17 3.74 -8.58
CA SER A 53 9.24 4.72 -8.75
C SER A 53 9.30 5.62 -7.53
N ALA A 54 10.48 5.80 -6.95
CA ALA A 54 10.65 6.73 -5.85
C ALA A 54 10.34 8.16 -6.31
N SER A 55 9.53 8.87 -5.51
CA SER A 55 9.15 10.26 -5.81
C SER A 55 10.17 11.25 -5.24
N TYR A 56 10.74 10.94 -4.07
CA TYR A 56 11.77 11.74 -3.41
C TYR A 56 12.84 10.84 -2.75
N GLY A 57 14.02 10.76 -3.36
CA GLY A 57 15.16 9.97 -2.84
C GLY A 57 14.90 8.46 -2.79
N PRO A 58 15.90 7.64 -2.43
CA PRO A 58 15.65 6.22 -2.13
C PRO A 58 14.76 6.10 -0.88
N PHE A 59 13.88 5.10 -0.86
CA PHE A 59 13.07 4.75 0.31
C PHE A 59 13.37 3.33 0.75
N ASP A 60 13.42 3.11 2.07
CA ASP A 60 13.75 1.79 2.64
C ASP A 60 12.50 0.93 2.84
N HIS A 61 11.34 1.56 3.03
CA HIS A 61 10.09 0.86 3.34
C HIS A 61 8.90 1.49 2.63
N ILE A 62 7.91 0.66 2.30
CA ILE A 62 6.59 1.07 1.84
C ILE A 62 5.53 0.46 2.74
N ARG A 63 4.43 1.18 2.95
CA ARG A 63 3.26 0.67 3.68
C ARG A 63 2.12 0.47 2.69
N LEU A 64 1.56 -0.74 2.69
CA LEU A 64 0.42 -1.10 1.87
C LEU A 64 -0.78 -1.42 2.76
N ASP A 65 -1.98 -1.17 2.25
CA ASP A 65 -3.22 -1.53 2.92
C ASP A 65 -3.58 -2.99 2.63
N ALA A 66 -3.89 -3.75 3.68
CA ALA A 66 -4.20 -5.17 3.61
C ALA A 66 -5.43 -5.48 4.49
N VAL A 67 -6.62 -5.12 3.99
CA VAL A 67 -7.88 -5.41 4.69
C VAL A 67 -8.35 -6.81 4.31
N ASP A 68 -8.50 -7.68 5.30
CA ASP A 68 -8.94 -9.07 5.15
C ASP A 68 -8.11 -9.89 4.12
N LEU A 69 -6.81 -9.58 4.03
CA LEU A 69 -5.87 -10.31 3.19
C LEU A 69 -4.96 -11.21 4.04
N ASP A 70 -4.82 -12.46 3.60
CA ASP A 70 -3.79 -13.37 4.08
C ASP A 70 -2.56 -13.28 3.16
N ILE A 71 -1.49 -12.64 3.65
CA ILE A 71 -0.27 -12.38 2.88
C ILE A 71 0.66 -13.58 2.99
N ARG A 72 0.78 -14.35 1.91
CA ARG A 72 1.59 -15.58 1.86
C ARG A 72 3.08 -15.34 1.68
N SER A 73 3.46 -14.34 0.90
CA SER A 73 4.85 -14.01 0.60
C SER A 73 4.93 -12.62 -0.04
N VAL A 74 6.04 -11.92 0.18
CA VAL A 74 6.40 -10.68 -0.53
C VAL A 74 7.74 -10.89 -1.21
N ARG A 75 7.88 -10.44 -2.47
CA ARG A 75 9.10 -10.62 -3.26
C ARG A 75 9.53 -9.33 -3.93
N ASP A 76 10.84 -9.18 -4.11
CA ASP A 76 11.39 -8.14 -4.97
C ASP A 76 11.30 -8.49 -6.46
N SER A 77 11.74 -7.57 -7.32
CA SER A 77 11.75 -7.78 -8.78
C SER A 77 12.70 -8.88 -9.26
N ARG A 78 13.63 -9.34 -8.39
CA ARG A 78 14.56 -10.44 -8.66
C ARG A 78 14.00 -11.79 -8.18
N GLY A 79 12.85 -11.79 -7.50
CA GLY A 79 12.22 -12.98 -6.94
C GLY A 79 12.76 -13.37 -5.57
N THR A 80 13.52 -12.49 -4.92
CA THR A 80 14.00 -12.68 -3.54
C THR A 80 12.85 -12.43 -2.58
N ASP A 81 12.62 -13.33 -1.64
CA ASP A 81 11.63 -13.13 -0.59
C ASP A 81 12.07 -11.99 0.35
N LEU A 82 11.12 -11.13 0.70
CA LEU A 82 11.28 -10.02 1.64
C LEU A 82 10.62 -10.43 2.96
N ASP A 83 11.45 -10.72 3.98
CA ASP A 83 11.04 -10.99 5.36
C ASP A 83 10.74 -9.69 6.14
#